data_AF-A0A538S5B8-F1
#
_entry.id   AF-A0A538S5B8-F1
#
_cell.length_a   1.000
_cell.length_b   1.000
_cell.length_c   1.000
_cell.angle_alpha   90.00
_cell.angle_beta   90.00
_cell.angle_gamma   90.00
#
_symmetry.space_group_name_H-M   'P 1'
#
loop_
_entity.id
_entity.type
_entity.pdbx_description
1 polymer ?
#
loop_
_entity_poly.entity_id
_entity_poly.type
_entity_poly.pdbx_seq_one_letter_code
_entity_poly.pdbx_strand_id
1 'polypeptide(L)' 'MHKLEDFLRRQHIALGDVVVAVSGGPDSVALLRALVTLKAQGIDSGPLTVAHFNHQLRGGESDEDERFVRRLT' A
#
# COMPACT_ATOMS: atom_id res chain seq x y z
N MET A 1 6.23 -1.73 -13.32
CA MET A 1 5.31 -2.83 -12.96
C MET A 1 6.01 -4.19 -12.97
N HIS A 2 6.72 -4.59 -14.03
CA HIS A 2 7.47 -5.86 -14.08
C HIS A 2 8.38 -6.13 -12.87
N LYS A 3 9.16 -5.14 -12.39
CA LYS A 3 10.09 -5.34 -11.27
C LYS A 3 9.45 -5.84 -9.96
N LEU A 4 8.28 -5.31 -9.59
CA LEU A 4 7.60 -5.71 -8.35
C LEU A 4 7.01 -7.11 -8.49
N GLU A 5 6.35 -7.39 -9.61
CA GLU A 5 5.81 -8.72 -9.89
C GLU A 5 6.92 -9.78 -9.92
N ASP A 6 8.02 -9.50 -10.63
CA ASP A 6 9.19 -10.37 -10.69
C ASP A 6 9.76 -10.64 -9.30
N PHE A 7 9.84 -9.60 -8.46
CA PHE A 7 10.29 -9.73 -7.08
C PHE A 7 9.37 -10.64 -6.27
N LEU A 8 8.06 -10.40 -6.30
CA LEU A 8 7.07 -11.21 -5.58
C LEU A 8 7.13 -12.69 -6.01
N ARG A 9 7.25 -12.95 -7.32
CA ARG A 9 7.41 -14.31 -7.86
C ARG A 9 8.71 -14.97 -7.37
N ARG A 10 9.84 -14.26 -7.44
CA ARG A 10 11.15 -14.78 -7.01
C ARG A 10 11.20 -15.07 -5.50
N GLN A 11 10.47 -14.31 -4.70
CA GLN A 11 10.42 -14.47 -3.25
C GLN A 11 9.26 -15.39 -2.80
N HIS A 12 8.48 -15.94 -3.74
CA HIS A 12 7.31 -16.76 -3.45
C HIS A 12 6.29 -16.06 -2.54
N ILE A 13 6.15 -14.74 -2.68
CA ILE A 13 5.20 -13.93 -1.93
C ILE A 13 3.88 -13.89 -2.70
N ALA A 14 2.85 -14.51 -2.14
CA ALA A 14 1.48 -14.43 -2.66
C ALA A 14 0.83 -13.09 -2.30
N LEU A 15 -0.03 -12.57 -3.18
CA LEU A 15 -0.83 -11.37 -2.93
C LEU A 15 -2.25 -11.76 -2.53
N GLY A 16 -2.41 -12.70 -1.59
CA GLY A 16 -3.72 -13.08 -1.07
C GLY A 16 -4.32 -11.96 -0.20
N ASP A 17 -4.48 -12.24 1.09
CA ASP A 17 -4.96 -11.28 2.07
C ASP A 17 -3.78 -10.41 2.55
N VAL A 18 -3.66 -9.21 1.99
CA VAL A 18 -2.48 -8.35 2.22
C VAL A 18 -2.87 -7.13 3.05
N VAL A 19 -2.08 -6.83 4.07
CA VAL A 19 -2.08 -5.54 4.76
C VAL A 19 -0.84 -4.76 4.34
N VAL A 20 -1.01 -3.58 3.75
CA VAL A 20 0.08 -2.70 3.35
C VAL A 20 0.16 -1.49 4.26
N ALA A 21 1.35 -1.26 4.82
CA ALA A 21 1.62 -0.06 5.61
C ALA A 21 1.83 1.15 4.69
N VAL A 22 1.05 2.21 4.89
CA VAL A 22 1.10 3.45 4.08
C VAL A 22 1.28 4.66 4.99
N SER A 23 2.45 5.28 4.92
CA SER A 23 2.76 6.47 5.72
C SER A 23 2.19 7.77 5.12
N GLY A 24 1.81 7.75 3.84
CA GLY A 24 1.46 8.95 3.07
C GLY A 24 2.63 9.51 2.27
N GLY A 25 3.86 9.07 2.56
CA GLY A 25 5.04 9.41 1.78
C GLY A 25 5.05 8.77 0.38
N PRO A 26 5.79 9.34 -0.57
CA PRO A 26 5.75 8.97 -1.98
C PRO A 26 6.05 7.49 -2.24
N ASP A 27 7.00 6.90 -1.52
CA ASP A 27 7.38 5.49 -1.69
C ASP A 27 6.22 4.55 -1.30
N SER A 28 5.57 4.82 -0.16
CA SER A 28 4.46 4.01 0.32
C SER A 28 3.22 4.13 -0.57
N VAL A 29 2.99 5.32 -1.14
CA VAL A 29 1.93 5.55 -2.12
C VAL A 29 2.23 4.85 -3.44
N ALA A 30 3.49 4.89 -3.90
CA ALA A 30 3.91 4.18 -5.10
C ALA A 30 3.74 2.66 -4.95
N LEU A 31 4.09 2.11 -3.79
CA LEU A 31 3.86 0.70 -3.46
C LEU A 31 2.37 0.35 -3.49
N LEU A 32 1.52 1.15 -2.81
CA LEU A 32 0.07 0.94 -2.82
C LEU A 32 -0.48 0.92 -4.26
N ARG A 33 -0.13 1.91 -5.08
CA ARG A 33 -0.58 1.99 -6.49
C ARG A 33 -0.12 0.79 -7.31
N ALA A 34 1.10 0.31 -7.08
CA ALA A 34 1.59 -0.88 -7.76
C ALA A 34 0.80 -2.13 -7.35
N LEU A 35 0.56 -2.34 -6.05
CA LEU A 35 -0.22 -3.49 -5.54
C LEU A 35 -1.66 -3.49 -6.06
N VAL A 36 -2.33 -2.33 -6.05
CA VAL A 36 -3.69 -2.16 -6.63
C VAL A 36 -3.70 -2.56 -8.11
N THR A 37 -2.70 -2.14 -8.87
CA THR A 37 -2.63 -2.44 -10.30
C THR A 37 -2.38 -3.93 -10.56
N LEU A 38 -1.51 -4.58 -9.78
CA LEU A 38 -1.26 -6.03 -9.90
C LEU A 38 -2.54 -6.83 -9.57
N LYS A 39 -3.28 -6.45 -8.51
CA LYS A 39 -4.57 -7.07 -8.20
C LYS A 39 -5.60 -6.87 -9.31
N ALA A 40 -5.68 -5.67 -9.90
CA ALA A 40 -6.55 -5.41 -11.04
C ALA A 40 -6.20 -6.24 -12.30
N GLN A 41 -4.95 -6.69 -12.42
CA GLN A 41 -4.49 -7.60 -13.47
C GLN A 41 -4.78 -9.09 -13.17
N GLY A 42 -5.47 -9.39 -12.07
CA GLY A 42 -5.82 -10.76 -11.68
C GLY A 42 -4.68 -11.52 -11.01
N ILE A 43 -3.64 -10.82 -10.55
CA ILE A 43 -2.59 -11.42 -9.72
C ILE A 43 -3.17 -11.55 -8.31
N ASP A 44 -3.79 -12.72 -8.09
CA ASP A 44 -4.38 -13.17 -6.82
C ASP A 44 -5.70 -12.44 -6.43
N SER A 45 -6.50 -13.03 -5.52
CA SER A 45 -7.91 -12.66 -5.30
C SER A 45 -8.27 -12.20 -3.88
N GLY A 46 -7.32 -12.14 -2.95
CA GLY A 46 -7.59 -11.66 -1.58
C GLY A 46 -7.73 -10.12 -1.44
N PRO A 47 -8.28 -9.60 -0.34
CA PRO A 47 -8.35 -8.17 -0.07
C PRO A 47 -6.98 -7.51 0.07
N LEU A 48 -6.88 -6.25 -0.34
CA LEU A 48 -5.78 -5.34 -0.01
C LEU A 48 -6.26 -4.34 1.04
N THR A 49 -5.77 -4.48 2.27
CA THR A 49 -6.07 -3.57 3.38
C THR A 49 -4.96 -2.54 3.51
N VAL A 50 -5.32 -1.26 3.55
CA VAL A 50 -4.38 -0.16 3.78
C VAL A 50 -4.33 0.17 5.27
N ALA A 51 -3.13 0.17 5.85
CA ALA A 51 -2.90 0.51 7.25
C ALA A 51 -2.01 1.75 7.37
N HIS A 52 -2.57 2.81 7.96
CA HIS A 52 -1.81 4.00 8.37
C HIS A 52 -1.73 4.06 9.89
N PHE A 53 -0.58 4.46 10.42
CA PHE A 53 -0.40 4.68 11.85
C PHE A 53 -0.06 6.15 12.10
N ASN A 54 -1.01 6.88 12.69
CA ASN A 54 -0.82 8.27 13.07
C ASN A 54 -0.02 8.35 14.38
N HIS A 55 1.27 8.69 14.28
CA HIS A 55 2.17 8.79 15.43
C HIS A 55 1.93 10.04 16.32
N GLN A 56 1.13 11.00 15.88
CA GLN A 56 0.81 12.24 16.60
C GLN A 56 2.02 13.12 16.98
N LEU A 57 3.15 12.99 16.27
CA LEU A 57 4.40 13.70 16.61
C LEU A 57 4.41 15.16 16.16
N ARG A 58 3.60 15.52 15.14
CA ARG A 58 3.59 16.85 14.50
C ARG A 58 2.23 17.56 14.62
N GLY A 59 1.40 17.11 15.57
CA GLY A 59 0.05 17.65 15.76
C GLY A 59 -0.77 17.62 14.46
N GLY A 60 -1.28 18.78 14.03
CA GLY A 60 -2.17 18.91 12.87
C GLY A 60 -1.60 18.36 11.55
N GLU A 61 -0.28 18.41 11.34
CA GLU A 61 0.34 17.79 10.15
C GLU A 61 0.14 16.27 10.15
N SER A 62 0.18 15.63 11.32
CA SER A 62 -0.03 14.17 11.42
C SER A 62 -1.48 13.79 11.10
N ASP A 63 -2.44 14.63 11.47
CA ASP A 63 -3.84 14.45 11.12
C ASP A 63 -4.09 14.69 9.61
N GLU A 64 -3.35 15.61 8.99
CA GLU A 64 -3.41 15.84 7.55
C GLU A 64 -2.85 14.66 6.77
N ASP A 65 -1.74 14.07 7.21
CA ASP A 65 -1.18 12.83 6.65
C ASP A 65 -2.20 11.68 6.74
N GLU A 66 -2.86 11.50 7.90
CA GLU A 66 -3.90 10.48 8.07
C GLU A 66 -5.09 10.71 7.12
N ARG A 67 -5.60 11.95 7.05
CA ARG A 67 -6.70 12.32 6.14
C ARG A 67 -6.30 12.13 4.68
N PHE A 68 -5.05 12.39 4.32
CA PHE A 68 -4.53 12.14 2.98
C PHE A 68 -4.58 10.66 2.64
N VAL A 69 -4.05 9.79 3.50
CA VAL A 69 -4.05 8.33 3.24
C VAL A 69 -5.48 7.78 3.15
N ARG A 70 -6.41 8.25 3.99
CA ARG A 70 -7.83 7.89 3.91
C ARG A 70 -8.49 8.22 2.56
N ARG A 71 -7.98 9.20 1.80
CA ARG A 71 -8.51 9.57 0.47
C ARG A 71 -7.89 8.76 -0.69
N LEU A 72 -6.91 7.89 -0.42
CA LEU A 72 -6.27 7.05 -1.44
C LEU A 72 -7.05 5.77 -1.76
N THR A 73 -8.01 5.42 -0.90
CA THR A 73 -8.88 4.23 -0.98
C THR A 73 -10.32 4.65 -1.16
#